data_AF-A0A940WSK2-F1
#
_entry.id   AF-A0A940WSK2-F1
#
_cell.length_a   1.000
_cell.length_b   1.000
_cell.length_c   1.000
_cell.angle_alpha   90.00
_cell.angle_beta   90.00
_cell.angle_gamma   90.00
#
_symmetry.space_group_name_H-M   'P 1'
#
loop_
_entity.id
_entity.type
_entity.pdbx_description
1 polymer ?
#
loop_
_entity_poly.entity_id
_entity_poly.type
_entity_poly.pdbx_seq_one_letter_code
_entity_poly.pdbx_strand_id
1 'polypeptide(L)'
;MELVIVLSIIIVPISMYFIQKKWSRAHVIFNFLALLSFAIFAFITADSISAILITDEVFMTTIHGIFLNLWFLTSGAYLGFYILLRLIYLSVIERG
;
A
#
# COMPACT_ATOMS: atom_id res chain seq x y z
N MET A 1 -15.46 -13.18 8.21
CA MET A 1 -14.71 -11.98 7.76
C MET A 1 -13.27 -12.35 7.40
N GLU A 2 -12.57 -13.10 8.24
CA GLU A 2 -11.19 -13.55 7.94
C GLU A 2 -11.08 -14.38 6.65
N LEU A 3 -12.02 -15.31 6.44
CA LEU A 3 -12.04 -16.17 5.25
C LEU A 3 -12.22 -15.38 3.94
N VAL A 4 -12.98 -14.27 3.98
CA VAL A 4 -13.18 -13.38 2.82
C VAL A 4 -11.89 -12.62 2.50
N ILE A 5 -11.17 -12.16 3.52
CA ILE A 5 -9.89 -11.47 3.36
C ILE A 5 -8.85 -12.42 2.75
N VAL A 6 -8.72 -13.63 3.32
CA VAL A 6 -7.76 -14.63 2.83
C VAL A 6 -8.06 -15.04 1.39
N LEU A 7 -9.33 -15.28 1.05
CA LEU A 7 -9.73 -15.59 -0.32
C LEU A 7 -9.44 -14.43 -1.27
N SER A 8 -9.67 -13.19 -0.86
CA SER A 8 -9.41 -12.02 -1.69
C SER A 8 -7.93 -11.85 -2.05
N ILE A 9 -7.00 -12.17 -1.13
CA ILE A 9 -5.55 -12.09 -1.36
C ILE A 9 -5.11 -13.02 -2.50
N ILE A 10 -5.83 -14.12 -2.72
CA ILE A 10 -5.52 -15.10 -3.78
C ILE A 10 -6.31 -14.80 -5.06
N ILE A 11 -7.61 -14.53 -4.93
CA ILE A 11 -8.51 -14.34 -6.07
C ILE A 11 -8.18 -13.07 -6.86
N VAL A 12 -7.89 -11.95 -6.16
CA VAL A 12 -7.60 -10.66 -6.80
C VAL A 12 -6.37 -10.73 -7.70
N PRO A 13 -5.18 -11.18 -7.27
CA PRO A 13 -4.01 -11.24 -8.16
C PRO A 13 -4.19 -12.21 -9.33
N ILE A 14 -4.87 -13.34 -9.12
CA ILE A 14 -5.21 -14.28 -10.21
C ILE A 14 -6.07 -13.58 -11.26
N SER A 15 -7.09 -12.84 -10.83
CA SER A 15 -7.95 -12.08 -11.75
C SER A 15 -7.17 -10.99 -12.51
N MET A 16 -6.28 -10.26 -11.83
CA MET A 16 -5.44 -9.23 -12.45
C MET A 16 -4.51 -9.83 -13.52
N TYR A 17 -3.93 -11.00 -13.25
CA TYR A 17 -3.09 -11.71 -14.21
C TYR A 17 -3.85 -12.08 -15.49
N PHE A 18 -5.06 -12.63 -15.37
CA PHE A 18 -5.87 -12.96 -16.55
C PHE A 18 -6.31 -11.72 -17.34
N ILE A 19 -6.62 -10.61 -16.65
CA ILE A 19 -7.00 -9.35 -17.30
C ILE A 19 -5.80 -8.74 -18.05
N GLN A 20 -4.62 -8.73 -17.45
CA GLN A 20 -3.39 -8.25 -18.13
C GLN A 20 -3.05 -9.09 -19.36
N LYS A 21 -3.23 -10.41 -19.29
CA LYS A 21 -3.01 -11.30 -20.45
C LYS A 21 -3.97 -11.02 -21.59
N LYS A 22 -5.22 -10.67 -21.30
CA LYS A 22 -6.24 -10.38 -22.31
C LYS A 22 -6.05 -9.00 -22.94
N TRP A 23 -5.73 -7.99 -22.13
CA TRP A 23 -5.63 -6.58 -22.55
C TRP A 23 -4.24 -6.03 -22.27
N SER A 24 -3.43 -5.93 -23.33
CA SER A 24 -2.06 -5.41 -23.25
C SER A 24 -1.95 -4.02 -22.61
N ARG A 25 -3.00 -3.18 -22.64
CA ARG A 25 -3.01 -1.86 -21.97
C ARG A 25 -3.46 -1.87 -20.51
N ALA A 26 -3.95 -3.00 -19.99
CA ALA A 26 -4.47 -3.07 -18.62
C ALA A 26 -3.37 -2.92 -17.56
N HIS A 27 -2.11 -3.25 -17.88
CA HIS A 27 -0.97 -3.04 -16.96
C HIS A 27 -0.82 -1.56 -16.56
N VAL A 28 -0.97 -0.62 -17.51
CA VAL A 28 -0.88 0.83 -17.24
C VAL A 28 -1.95 1.26 -16.24
N ILE A 29 -3.19 0.79 -16.43
CA ILE A 29 -4.32 1.14 -15.56
C ILE A 29 -4.09 0.57 -14.15
N PHE A 30 -3.66 -0.69 -14.05
CA PHE A 30 -3.40 -1.33 -12.76
C PHE A 30 -2.22 -0.69 -12.03
N ASN A 31 -1.13 -0.38 -12.72
CA ASN A 31 0.02 0.30 -12.13
C ASN A 31 -0.35 1.72 -11.67
N PHE A 32 -1.14 2.46 -12.45
CA PHE A 32 -1.63 3.77 -12.05
C PHE A 32 -2.56 3.68 -10.82
N LEU A 33 -3.49 2.72 -10.78
CA LEU A 33 -4.35 2.48 -9.61
C LEU A 33 -3.53 2.08 -8.39
N ALA A 34 -2.50 1.25 -8.56
CA ALA A 34 -1.61 0.84 -7.48
C ALA A 34 -0.85 2.04 -6.92
N LEU A 35 -0.31 2.90 -7.79
CA LEU A 35 0.40 4.12 -7.39
C LEU A 35 -0.53 5.08 -6.62
N LEU A 36 -1.74 5.31 -7.14
CA LEU A 36 -2.72 6.18 -6.49
C LEU A 36 -3.16 5.62 -5.13
N SER A 37 -3.48 4.33 -5.07
CA SER A 37 -3.90 3.65 -3.83
C SER A 37 -2.79 3.68 -2.79
N PHE A 38 -1.54 3.43 -3.20
CA PHE A 38 -0.40 3.48 -2.32
C PHE A 38 -0.16 4.89 -1.77
N ALA A 39 -0.26 5.92 -2.62
CA ALA A 39 -0.10 7.31 -2.19
C ALA A 39 -1.18 7.73 -1.17
N ILE A 40 -2.44 7.38 -1.41
CA ILE A 40 -3.54 7.67 -0.48
C ILE A 40 -3.33 6.92 0.84
N PHE A 41 -2.99 5.63 0.78
CA PHE A 41 -2.71 4.82 1.97
C PHE A 41 -1.55 5.41 2.80
N ALA A 42 -0.45 5.78 2.14
CA ALA A 42 0.70 6.38 2.80
C ALA A 42 0.34 7.72 3.46
N PHE A 43 -0.45 8.56 2.78
CA PHE A 43 -0.92 9.83 3.33
C PHE A 43 -1.80 9.65 4.57
N ILE A 44 -2.83 8.80 4.49
CA ILE A 44 -3.74 8.52 5.63
C ILE A 44 -2.95 7.94 6.81
N THR A 45 -2.01 7.05 6.53
CA THR A 45 -1.15 6.45 7.56
C THR A 45 -0.28 7.51 8.23
N ALA A 46 0.38 8.37 7.45
CA ALA A 46 1.21 9.45 7.97
C ALA A 46 0.40 10.48 8.79
N ASP A 47 -0.78 10.86 8.29
CA ASP A 47 -1.70 11.79 8.97
C ASP A 47 -2.17 11.21 10.30
N SER A 48 -2.63 9.95 10.31
CA SER A 48 -3.08 9.26 11.52
C SER A 48 -1.95 9.16 12.56
N ILE A 49 -0.73 8.80 12.13
CA ILE A 49 0.43 8.72 13.04
C ILE A 49 0.81 10.11 13.56
N SER A 50 0.77 11.14 12.72
CA SER A 50 1.09 12.50 13.12
C SER A 50 0.09 13.05 14.13
N ALA A 51 -1.21 12.80 13.92
CA ALA A 51 -2.26 13.15 14.86
C ALA A 51 -2.06 12.45 16.22
N ILE A 52 -1.68 11.17 16.20
CA ILE A 52 -1.33 10.41 17.41
C ILE A 52 -0.17 11.08 18.17
N LEU A 53 0.91 11.46 17.47
CA LEU A 53 2.10 12.06 18.08
C LEU A 53 1.85 13.47 18.65
N ILE A 54 0.96 14.25 18.01
CA ILE A 54 0.69 15.65 18.39
C ILE A 54 -0.33 15.73 19.52
N THR A 55 -1.36 14.88 19.49
CA THR A 55 -2.51 15.01 20.38
C THR A 55 -2.34 14.24 21.68
N ASP A 56 -1.26 13.46 21.83
CA ASP A 56 -1.01 12.54 22.96
C ASP A 56 -2.27 11.71 23.30
N GLU A 57 -3.11 11.47 22.28
CA GLU A 57 -4.39 10.81 22.45
C GLU A 57 -4.10 9.34 22.75
N VAL A 58 -4.11 9.04 24.05
CA VAL A 58 -4.04 7.70 24.65
C VAL A 58 -5.26 6.90 24.18
N PHE A 59 -5.33 6.55 22.90
CA PHE A 59 -6.26 5.54 22.44
C PHE A 59 -5.77 4.23 23.04
N MET A 60 -6.51 3.78 24.05
CA MET A 60 -6.36 2.55 24.82
C MET A 60 -6.50 1.27 23.96
N THR A 61 -5.80 1.19 22.82
CA THR A 61 -5.78 0.04 21.91
C THR A 61 -4.33 -0.30 21.55
N THR A 62 -4.00 -1.59 21.67
CA THR A 62 -2.64 -2.17 21.57
C THR A 62 -1.91 -1.87 20.25
N ILE A 63 -2.64 -1.47 19.21
CA ILE A 63 -2.11 -1.15 17.88
C ILE A 63 -1.31 0.17 17.90
N HIS A 64 -1.67 1.11 18.77
CA HIS A 64 -1.03 2.43 18.88
C HIS A 64 0.47 2.33 19.23
N GLY A 65 0.86 1.33 20.04
CA GLY A 65 2.26 1.08 20.39
C GLY A 65 3.12 0.59 19.21
N ILE A 66 2.52 -0.03 18.19
CA ILE A 66 3.24 -0.45 16.97
C ILE A 66 3.55 0.77 16.11
N PHE A 67 2.59 1.69 15.97
CA PHE A 67 2.78 2.93 15.21
C PHE A 67 3.73 3.94 15.88
N LEU A 68 3.95 3.84 17.19
CA LEU A 68 4.96 4.61 17.93
C LEU A 68 6.35 3.94 17.93
N ASN A 69 6.48 2.71 17.41
CA ASN A 69 7.76 2.04 17.36
C ASN A 69 8.65 2.63 16.26
N LEU A 70 9.80 3.20 16.65
CA LEU A 70 10.73 3.84 15.73
C LEU A 70 11.18 2.93 14.58
N TRP A 71 11.37 1.63 14.83
CA TRP A 71 11.74 0.66 13.80
C TRP A 71 10.60 0.40 12.82
N PHE A 72 9.36 0.32 13.30
CA PHE A 72 8.18 0.18 12.44
C PHE A 72 8.01 1.43 11.57
N LEU A 73 8.18 2.62 12.16
CA LEU A 73 7.99 3.89 11.46
C LEU A 73 9.04 4.12 10.37
N THR A 74 10.32 3.91 10.70
CA THR A 74 11.43 4.07 9.77
C THR A 74 11.41 3.02 8.65
N SER A 75 11.12 1.76 8.99
CA SER A 75 10.99 0.69 7.98
C SER A 75 9.76 0.88 7.09
N GLY A 76 8.62 1.29 7.66
CA GLY A 76 7.40 1.60 6.91
C GLY A 76 7.58 2.78 5.96
N ALA A 77 8.27 3.84 6.41
CA ALA A 77 8.61 4.99 5.56
C ALA A 77 9.53 4.57 4.40
N TYR A 78 10.61 3.83 4.69
CA TYR A 78 11.53 3.34 3.65
C TYR A 78 10.81 2.43 2.64
N LEU A 79 10.03 1.47 3.13
CA LEU A 79 9.24 0.58 2.27
C LEU A 79 8.26 1.37 1.43
N GLY A 80 7.65 2.43 1.96
CA GLY A 80 6.70 3.23 1.21
C GLY A 80 7.34 4.00 0.06
N PHE A 81 8.46 4.68 0.31
CA PHE A 81 9.20 5.33 -0.77
C PHE A 81 9.75 4.31 -1.78
N TYR A 82 10.24 3.16 -1.31
CA TYR A 82 10.75 2.10 -2.18
C TYR A 82 9.67 1.48 -3.08
N ILE A 83 8.48 1.22 -2.54
CA ILE A 83 7.33 0.71 -3.31
C ILE A 83 6.89 1.75 -4.34
N LEU A 84 6.80 3.04 -3.98
CA LEU A 84 6.51 4.10 -4.94
C LEU A 84 7.54 4.14 -6.07
N LEU A 85 8.83 4.12 -5.73
CA LEU A 85 9.90 4.08 -6.72
C LEU A 85 9.76 2.86 -7.64
N ARG A 86 9.44 1.69 -7.07
CA ARG A 86 9.26 0.45 -7.83
C ARG A 86 8.04 0.50 -8.73
N LEU A 87 6.92 1.06 -8.27
CA LEU A 87 5.70 1.23 -9.06
C LEU A 87 5.93 2.19 -10.23
N ILE A 88 6.63 3.30 -9.99
CA ILE A 88 7.02 4.24 -11.06
C ILE A 88 7.94 3.54 -12.06
N TYR A 89 8.97 2.83 -11.58
CA TYR A 89 9.90 2.10 -12.43
C TYR A 89 9.18 1.07 -13.30
N LEU A 90 8.30 0.24 -12.72
CA LEU A 90 7.50 -0.73 -13.45
C LEU A 90 6.60 -0.04 -14.49
N SER A 91 5.94 1.06 -14.12
CA SER A 91 5.09 1.84 -15.03
C SER A 91 5.85 2.43 -16.22
N VAL A 92 7.11 2.81 -16.03
CA VAL A 92 7.95 3.44 -17.07
C VAL A 92 8.67 2.40 -17.92
N ILE A 93 9.04 1.25 -17.35
CA ILE A 93 9.91 0.23 -17.98
C ILE A 93 9.15 -1.01 -18.47
N GLU A 94 7.85 -1.15 -18.20
CA GLU A 94 6.94 -2.02 -18.98
C GLU A 94 6.71 -1.49 -20.42
N ARG A 95 7.78 -1.01 -21.06
CA ARG A 95 7.97 -0.92 -22.50
C ARG A 95 8.97 -2.01 -22.89
N GLY A 96 8.50 -3.25 -22.91
CA GLY A 96 9.21 -4.42 -23.44
C GLY A 96 8.21 -5.33 -24.11
#